data_AF-A0A1X7HJE5-F1
#
_entry.id   AF-A0A1X7HJE5-F1
#
_cell.length_a   1.000
_cell.length_b   1.000
_cell.length_c   1.000
_cell.angle_alpha   90.00
_cell.angle_beta   90.00
_cell.angle_gamma   90.00
#
_symmetry.space_group_name_H-M   'P 1'
#
loop_
_entity.id
_entity.type
_entity.pdbx_description
1 polymer ?
#
loop_
_entity_poly.entity_id
_entity_poly.type
_entity_poly.pdbx_seq_one_letter_code
_entity_poly.pdbx_strand_id
1 'polypeptide(L)'
;MDELVQWLHVRLADDEAHARKDLWAADKATPGRWRARYGTNVAHSWVETESTPVLRLDATEHEADALLVARFQPEAVRKRAEEKLREVDAKRQLLAAYTQVAASDINEWEYANGYANALGMAVRLAALPYARRPGYQASWRPEAGPTT
;
A
#
# COMPACT_ATOMS: atom_id res chain seq x y z
N MET A 1 -22.78 0.66 -1.37
CA MET A 1 -21.59 -0.21 -1.46
C MET A 1 -20.64 0.27 -2.55
N ASP A 2 -21.17 0.72 -3.68
CA ASP A 2 -20.38 1.22 -4.82
C ASP A 2 -19.38 2.32 -4.45
N GLU A 3 -19.77 3.29 -3.61
CA GLU A 3 -18.84 4.33 -3.13
C GLU A 3 -17.63 3.75 -2.38
N LEU A 4 -17.86 2.74 -1.52
CA LEU A 4 -16.79 2.06 -0.81
C LEU A 4 -15.87 1.31 -1.78
N VAL A 5 -16.44 0.62 -2.78
CA VAL A 5 -15.68 -0.11 -3.80
C VAL A 5 -14.80 0.84 -4.61
N GLN A 6 -15.38 1.95 -5.10
CA GLN A 6 -14.63 2.98 -5.84
C GLN A 6 -13.52 3.60 -4.98
N TRP A 7 -13.83 3.94 -3.73
CA TRP A 7 -12.85 4.48 -2.80
C TRP A 7 -11.71 3.50 -2.52
N LEU A 8 -12.02 2.21 -2.33
CA LEU A 8 -11.02 1.17 -2.15
C LEU A 8 -10.13 0.99 -3.38
N HIS A 9 -10.68 1.06 -4.60
CA HIS A 9 -9.85 1.02 -5.81
C HIS A 9 -8.76 2.09 -5.81
N VAL A 10 -9.11 3.32 -5.41
CA VAL A 10 -8.13 4.42 -5.30
C VAL A 10 -7.09 4.11 -4.22
N ARG A 11 -7.51 3.64 -3.04
CA ARG A 11 -6.56 3.30 -1.95
C ARG A 11 -5.62 2.16 -2.34
N LEU A 12 -6.11 1.15 -3.06
CA LEU A 12 -5.30 0.04 -3.54
C LEU A 12 -4.31 0.46 -4.63
N ALA A 13 -4.67 1.43 -5.46
CA ALA A 13 -3.73 2.04 -6.41
C ALA A 13 -2.61 2.80 -5.69
N ASP A 14 -2.94 3.57 -4.64
CA ASP A 14 -1.94 4.24 -3.81
C ASP A 14 -1.00 3.24 -3.12
N ASP A 15 -1.54 2.17 -2.53
CA ASP A 15 -0.74 1.13 -1.87
C ASP A 15 0.19 0.40 -2.86
N GLU A 16 -0.30 0.11 -4.08
CA GLU A 16 0.55 -0.45 -5.14
C GLU A 16 1.68 0.50 -5.53
N ALA A 17 1.37 1.78 -5.72
CA ALA A 17 2.37 2.77 -6.11
C ALA A 17 3.48 2.88 -5.04
N HIS A 18 3.12 2.90 -3.76
CA HIS A 18 4.09 2.89 -2.67
C HIS A 18 4.92 1.59 -2.64
N ALA A 19 4.28 0.42 -2.78
CA ALA A 19 5.00 -0.85 -2.80
C ALA A 19 5.97 -0.96 -3.99
N ARG A 20 5.58 -0.48 -5.18
CA ARG A 20 6.47 -0.42 -6.35
C ARG A 20 7.63 0.55 -6.14
N LYS A 21 7.39 1.68 -5.47
CA LYS A 21 8.45 2.62 -5.08
C LYS A 21 9.44 1.98 -4.11
N ASP A 22 8.95 1.22 -3.13
CA ASP A 22 9.79 0.46 -2.18
C ASP A 22 10.64 -0.59 -2.90
N LEU A 23 10.09 -1.31 -3.88
CA LEU A 23 10.85 -2.27 -4.71
C LEU A 23 11.94 -1.58 -5.53
N TRP A 24 11.58 -0.49 -6.22
CA TRP A 24 12.55 0.31 -6.96
C TRP A 24 13.68 0.80 -6.04
N ALA A 25 13.34 1.27 -4.84
CA ALA A 25 14.33 1.73 -3.87
C ALA A 25 15.24 0.58 -3.41
N ALA A 26 14.68 -0.60 -3.15
CA ALA A 26 15.45 -1.80 -2.80
C ALA A 26 16.38 -2.27 -3.93
N ASP A 27 15.97 -2.17 -5.20
CA ASP A 27 16.79 -2.48 -6.38
C ASP A 27 17.95 -1.47 -6.57
N LYS A 28 17.77 -0.22 -6.13
CA LYS A 28 18.79 0.83 -6.20
C LYS A 28 19.69 0.91 -4.97
N ALA A 29 19.43 0.08 -3.95
CA ALA A 29 20.26 0.05 -2.74
C ALA A 29 21.70 -0.33 -3.10
N THR A 30 22.68 0.52 -2.76
CA THR A 30 24.10 0.19 -2.95
C THR A 30 24.65 -0.54 -1.71
N PRO A 31 25.19 -1.76 -1.86
CA PRO A 31 25.85 -2.45 -0.76
C PRO A 31 27.19 -1.75 -0.38
N GLY A 32 27.53 -1.72 0.91
CA GLY A 32 28.83 -1.19 1.37
C GLY A 32 28.78 -0.43 2.70
N ARG A 33 29.94 0.02 3.18
CA ARG A 33 30.05 0.88 4.37
C ARG A 33 29.84 2.34 3.97
N TRP A 34 28.87 2.99 4.62
CA TRP A 34 28.51 4.36 4.31
C TRP A 34 29.00 5.32 5.39
N ARG A 35 29.43 6.52 4.97
CA ARG A 35 29.67 7.65 5.87
C ARG A 35 28.67 8.76 5.55
N ALA A 36 27.95 9.20 6.57
CA ALA A 36 27.18 10.43 6.49
C ALA A 36 28.08 11.58 6.98
N ARG A 37 28.24 12.61 6.15
CA ARG A 37 28.90 13.86 6.55
C ARG A 37 27.84 14.92 6.71
N TYR A 38 27.65 15.36 7.95
CA TYR A 38 26.77 16.46 8.29
C TYR A 38 27.59 17.74 8.44
N GLY A 39 27.10 18.82 7.83
CA GLY A 39 27.79 20.09 7.83
C GLY A 39 27.77 20.78 9.20
N THR A 40 28.92 20.81 9.86
CA THR A 40 29.41 22.02 10.55
C THR A 40 30.58 22.67 9.79
N ASN A 41 31.27 21.93 8.90
CA ASN A 41 32.44 22.37 8.14
C ASN A 41 32.38 22.01 6.63
N VAL A 42 31.19 21.71 6.10
CA VAL A 42 30.98 21.45 4.66
C VAL A 42 29.69 22.14 4.19
N ALA A 43 29.68 22.61 2.94
CA ALA A 43 28.61 23.45 2.40
C ALA A 43 27.23 22.76 2.28
N HIS A 44 27.17 21.43 2.39
CA HIS A 44 25.97 20.62 2.31
C HIS A 44 26.20 19.28 3.00
N SER A 45 25.11 18.63 3.44
CA SER A 45 25.18 17.26 3.94
C SER A 45 25.21 16.28 2.77
N TRP A 46 26.06 15.25 2.83
CA TRP A 46 26.08 14.17 1.84
C TRP A 46 26.33 12.80 2.48
N VAL A 47 26.04 11.75 1.72
CA VAL A 47 26.34 10.37 2.08
C VAL A 47 27.31 9.79 1.05
N GLU A 48 28.44 9.25 1.52
CA GLU A 48 29.48 8.64 0.69
C GLU A 48 29.58 7.12 0.94
N THR A 49 29.79 6.33 -0.11
CA THR A 49 30.28 4.94 0.00
C THR A 49 31.79 4.92 -0.24
N GLU A 50 32.45 3.83 0.16
CA GLU A 50 33.90 3.66 -0.04
C GLU A 50 34.35 3.69 -1.51
N SER A 51 33.45 3.57 -2.48
CA SER A 51 33.80 3.44 -3.90
C SER A 51 33.34 4.58 -4.82
N THR A 52 32.44 5.48 -4.40
CA THR A 52 32.03 6.65 -5.21
C THR A 52 31.19 7.64 -4.37
N PRO A 53 31.27 8.97 -4.60
CA PRO A 53 30.26 9.90 -4.08
C PRO A 53 28.91 9.58 -4.73
N VAL A 54 27.92 9.15 -3.93
CA VAL A 54 26.68 8.57 -4.47
C VAL A 54 25.59 9.63 -4.67
N LEU A 55 25.50 10.66 -3.82
CA LEU A 55 24.43 11.66 -3.96
C LEU A 55 24.78 13.02 -3.36
N ARG A 56 24.51 14.08 -4.12
CA ARG A 56 24.35 15.45 -3.64
C ARG A 56 22.86 15.68 -3.41
N LEU A 57 22.47 15.99 -2.18
CA LEU A 57 21.08 16.24 -1.82
C LEU A 57 20.61 17.61 -2.34
N ASP A 58 20.38 17.69 -3.65
CA ASP A 58 19.68 18.80 -4.30
C ASP A 58 18.29 18.36 -4.82
N ALA A 59 17.91 17.08 -4.63
CA ALA A 59 16.73 16.47 -5.22
C ALA A 59 15.52 16.48 -4.28
N THR A 60 14.34 16.68 -4.89
CA THR A 60 13.02 16.71 -4.27
C THR A 60 12.83 15.63 -3.20
N GLU A 61 12.21 16.01 -2.08
CA GLU A 61 12.05 15.26 -0.81
C GLU A 61 11.72 13.77 -0.94
N HIS A 62 11.10 13.35 -2.06
CA HIS A 62 10.67 11.98 -2.30
C HIS A 62 11.78 10.98 -2.68
N GLU A 63 12.94 11.43 -3.16
CA GLU A 63 14.08 10.55 -3.46
C GLU A 63 14.90 10.24 -2.20
N ALA A 64 15.04 11.22 -1.31
CA ALA A 64 15.77 11.08 -0.05
C ALA A 64 15.12 10.01 0.85
N ASP A 65 13.79 9.98 0.93
CA ASP A 65 13.04 9.01 1.76
C ASP A 65 13.15 7.57 1.24
N ALA A 66 13.04 7.37 -0.08
CA ALA A 66 13.21 6.06 -0.70
C ALA A 66 14.64 5.53 -0.50
N LEU A 67 15.63 6.41 -0.64
CA LEU A 67 17.04 6.06 -0.42
C LEU A 67 17.34 5.77 1.05
N LEU A 68 16.66 6.40 2.01
CA LEU A 68 16.79 6.14 3.45
C LEU A 68 16.13 4.83 3.89
N VAL A 69 15.00 4.46 3.28
CA VAL A 69 14.31 3.18 3.55
C VAL A 69 15.11 2.00 2.97
N ALA A 70 15.65 2.15 1.75
CA ALA A 70 16.56 1.17 1.15
C ALA A 70 17.89 1.00 1.93
N ARG A 71 18.27 2.01 2.73
CA ARG A 71 19.57 2.16 3.42
C ARG A 71 19.84 1.16 4.54
N PHE A 72 18.82 0.69 5.24
CA PHE A 72 19.02 -0.08 6.47
C PHE A 72 18.75 -1.57 6.32
N GLN A 73 17.75 -1.97 5.51
CA GLN A 73 17.38 -3.37 5.32
C GLN A 73 16.68 -3.58 3.95
N PRO A 74 17.42 -3.53 2.82
CA PRO A 74 16.82 -3.63 1.49
C PRO A 74 16.02 -4.93 1.29
N GLU A 75 16.47 -6.03 1.90
CA GLU A 75 15.74 -7.30 1.87
C GLU A 75 14.42 -7.24 2.63
N ALA A 76 14.38 -6.61 3.81
CA ALA A 76 13.15 -6.47 4.58
C ALA A 76 12.14 -5.55 3.88
N VAL A 77 12.63 -4.47 3.26
CA VAL A 77 11.81 -3.57 2.44
C VAL A 77 11.24 -4.30 1.24
N ARG A 78 12.07 -5.02 0.49
CA ARG A 78 11.64 -5.84 -0.64
C ARG A 78 10.55 -6.82 -0.22
N LYS A 79 10.81 -7.61 0.82
CA LYS A 79 9.85 -8.60 1.33
C LYS A 79 8.50 -7.97 1.67
N ARG A 80 8.51 -6.86 2.43
CA ARG A 80 7.29 -6.13 2.81
C ARG A 80 6.55 -5.60 1.58
N ALA A 81 7.27 -5.08 0.60
CA ALA A 81 6.69 -4.56 -0.64
C ALA A 81 6.04 -5.69 -1.48
N GLU A 82 6.71 -6.83 -1.62
CA GLU A 82 6.15 -8.01 -2.30
C GLU A 82 4.90 -8.55 -1.58
N GLU A 83 4.93 -8.63 -0.25
CA GLU A 83 3.76 -8.99 0.57
C GLU A 83 2.61 -8.01 0.36
N LYS A 84 2.90 -6.70 0.33
CA LYS A 84 1.89 -5.67 0.07
C LYS A 84 1.29 -5.80 -1.33
N LEU A 85 2.09 -6.08 -2.35
CA LEU A 85 1.58 -6.30 -3.72
C LEU A 85 0.66 -7.52 -3.80
N ARG A 86 1.00 -8.62 -3.11
CA ARG A 86 0.11 -9.80 -3.00
C ARG A 86 -1.20 -9.45 -2.29
N GLU A 87 -1.16 -8.66 -1.23
CA GLU A 87 -2.35 -8.19 -0.52
C GLU A 87 -3.24 -7.32 -1.42
N VAL A 88 -2.64 -6.38 -2.18
CA VAL A 88 -3.36 -5.53 -3.13
C VAL A 88 -4.04 -6.37 -4.20
N ASP A 89 -3.35 -7.36 -4.76
CA ASP A 89 -3.91 -8.26 -5.77
C ASP A 89 -5.10 -9.06 -5.23
N ALA A 90 -4.95 -9.67 -4.05
CA ALA A 90 -6.04 -10.40 -3.40
C ALA A 90 -7.28 -9.52 -3.15
N LYS A 91 -7.08 -8.28 -2.71
CA LYS A 91 -8.19 -7.33 -2.50
C LYS A 91 -8.84 -6.90 -3.82
N ARG A 92 -8.09 -6.77 -4.91
CA ARG A 92 -8.65 -6.48 -6.24
C ARG A 92 -9.49 -7.64 -6.75
N GLN A 93 -9.04 -8.88 -6.58
CA GLN A 93 -9.82 -10.07 -6.92
C GLN A 93 -11.13 -10.12 -6.12
N LEU A 94 -11.10 -9.79 -4.83
CA LEU A 94 -12.30 -9.66 -4.00
C LEU A 94 -13.28 -8.61 -4.54
N LEU A 95 -12.79 -7.41 -4.90
CA LEU A 95 -13.64 -6.35 -5.48
C LEU A 95 -14.23 -6.76 -6.84
N ALA A 96 -13.45 -7.44 -7.68
CA ALA A 96 -13.92 -7.95 -8.96
C ALA A 96 -15.02 -9.00 -8.78
N ALA A 97 -14.83 -9.96 -7.85
CA ALA A 97 -15.83 -10.97 -7.52
C ALA A 97 -17.12 -10.32 -6.98
N TYR A 98 -17.01 -9.36 -6.07
CA TYR A 98 -18.17 -8.61 -5.57
C TYR A 98 -18.93 -7.91 -6.69
N THR A 99 -18.21 -7.20 -7.57
CA THR A 99 -18.82 -6.44 -8.69
C THR A 99 -19.53 -7.37 -9.68
N GLN A 100 -18.91 -8.52 -10.00
CA GLN A 100 -19.50 -9.52 -10.89
C GLN A 100 -20.82 -10.09 -10.33
N VAL A 101 -20.85 -10.40 -9.03
CA VAL A 101 -22.03 -10.96 -8.37
C VAL A 101 -23.12 -9.91 -8.17
N ALA A 102 -22.75 -8.71 -7.69
CA ALA A 102 -23.69 -7.61 -7.50
C ALA A 102 -24.39 -7.19 -8.81
N ALA A 103 -23.70 -7.33 -9.96
CA ALA A 103 -24.32 -7.12 -11.27
C ALA A 103 -25.25 -8.26 -11.72
N SER A 104 -25.07 -9.46 -11.16
CA SER A 104 -25.81 -10.69 -11.53
C SER A 104 -27.02 -10.98 -10.61
N ASP A 105 -27.19 -10.22 -9.52
CA ASP A 105 -28.22 -10.39 -8.46
C ASP A 105 -29.68 -10.20 -8.93
N ILE A 106 -29.91 -10.15 -10.24
CA ILE A 106 -31.22 -9.89 -10.87
C ILE A 106 -31.98 -11.21 -11.18
N ASN A 107 -31.34 -12.39 -11.17
CA ASN A 107 -31.97 -13.61 -11.72
C ASN A 107 -32.07 -14.88 -10.83
N GLU A 108 -31.40 -14.99 -9.67
CA GLU A 108 -31.51 -16.19 -8.78
C GLU A 108 -31.71 -15.78 -7.30
N TRP A 109 -32.97 -15.62 -6.91
CA TRP A 109 -33.39 -14.74 -5.81
C TRP A 109 -32.96 -15.15 -4.38
N GLU A 110 -32.65 -16.41 -4.10
CA GLU A 110 -32.32 -16.85 -2.72
C GLU A 110 -30.82 -17.14 -2.51
N TYR A 111 -30.13 -17.75 -3.47
CA TYR A 111 -28.70 -18.06 -3.34
C TYR A 111 -27.78 -16.87 -3.67
N ALA A 112 -28.14 -16.05 -4.67
CA ALA A 112 -27.32 -14.92 -5.09
C ALA A 112 -27.22 -13.84 -3.98
N ASN A 113 -28.35 -13.57 -3.32
CA ASN A 113 -28.44 -12.61 -2.22
C ASN A 113 -27.54 -12.98 -1.03
N GLY A 114 -27.45 -14.26 -0.67
CA GLY A 114 -26.57 -14.71 0.43
C GLY A 114 -25.09 -14.51 0.11
N TYR A 115 -24.70 -14.82 -1.12
CA TYR A 115 -23.31 -14.72 -1.57
C TYR A 115 -22.87 -13.26 -1.77
N ALA A 116 -23.71 -12.43 -2.40
CA ALA A 116 -23.47 -11.00 -2.57
C ALA A 116 -23.30 -10.27 -1.23
N ASN A 117 -24.14 -10.61 -0.24
CA ASN A 117 -24.03 -10.07 1.12
C ASN A 117 -22.72 -10.51 1.81
N ALA A 118 -22.33 -11.77 1.68
CA ALA A 118 -21.07 -12.27 2.23
C ALA A 118 -19.84 -11.56 1.62
N LEU A 119 -19.83 -11.39 0.30
CA LEU A 119 -18.78 -10.62 -0.39
C LEU A 119 -18.81 -9.15 0.02
N GLY A 120 -19.99 -8.54 0.16
CA GLY A 120 -20.13 -7.18 0.66
C GLY A 120 -19.54 -7.00 2.06
N MET A 121 -19.77 -7.97 2.96
CA MET A 121 -19.15 -8.00 4.29
C MET A 121 -17.62 -8.14 4.21
N ALA A 122 -17.12 -9.03 3.36
CA ALA A 122 -15.68 -9.20 3.14
C ALA A 122 -15.03 -7.91 2.62
N VAL A 123 -15.68 -7.18 1.70
CA VAL A 123 -15.21 -5.87 1.22
C VAL A 123 -15.15 -4.84 2.34
N ARG A 124 -16.17 -4.76 3.21
CA ARG A 124 -16.16 -3.88 4.38
C ARG A 124 -15.03 -4.22 5.37
N LEU A 125 -14.80 -5.50 5.62
CA LEU A 125 -13.70 -5.96 6.47
C LEU A 125 -12.33 -5.62 5.87
N ALA A 126 -12.16 -5.82 4.56
CA ALA A 126 -10.93 -5.47 3.84
C ALA A 126 -10.63 -3.96 3.86
N ALA A 127 -11.65 -3.12 4.09
CA ALA A 127 -11.54 -1.67 4.21
C ALA A 127 -11.09 -1.19 5.60
N LEU A 128 -11.24 -2.01 6.65
CA LEU A 128 -10.94 -1.61 8.03
C LEU A 128 -9.52 -1.06 8.25
N PRO A 129 -8.45 -1.58 7.63
CA PRO A 129 -7.12 -1.00 7.76
C PRO A 129 -7.03 0.48 7.32
N TYR A 130 -7.99 0.94 6.51
CA TYR A 130 -8.06 2.31 6.01
C TYR A 130 -9.03 3.19 6.81
N ALA A 131 -9.61 2.72 7.91
CA ALA A 131 -10.64 3.45 8.67
C ALA A 131 -10.21 4.83 9.21
N ARG A 132 -8.89 5.08 9.31
CA ARG A 132 -8.31 6.37 9.73
C ARG A 132 -7.89 7.26 8.55
N ARG A 133 -8.08 6.81 7.30
CA ARG A 133 -7.71 7.57 6.11
C ARG A 133 -8.82 8.57 5.75
N PRO A 134 -8.46 9.76 5.24
CA PRO A 134 -9.44 10.72 4.73
C PRO A 134 -10.38 10.09 3.70
N GLY A 135 -11.67 10.46 3.78
CA GLY A 135 -12.72 9.95 2.89
C GLY A 135 -13.31 8.59 3.29
N TYR A 136 -12.77 7.91 4.32
CA TYR A 136 -13.44 6.74 4.90
C TYR A 136 -14.73 7.15 5.62
N GLN A 137 -15.86 6.52 5.29
CA GLN A 137 -17.14 6.79 5.95
C GLN A 137 -17.41 5.77 7.07
N ALA A 138 -17.92 6.25 8.21
CA ALA A 138 -18.25 5.38 9.36
C ALA A 138 -19.32 4.32 9.01
N SER A 139 -20.23 4.64 8.09
CA SER A 139 -21.28 3.74 7.57
C SER A 139 -20.74 2.51 6.82
N TRP A 140 -19.48 2.56 6.37
CA TRP A 140 -18.81 1.44 5.72
C TRP A 140 -18.27 0.41 6.72
N ARG A 141 -18.11 0.80 7.99
CA ARG A 141 -17.70 -0.13 9.04
C ARG A 141 -18.76 -1.24 9.16
N PRO A 142 -18.36 -2.52 9.26
CA PRO A 142 -19.28 -3.57 9.64
C PRO A 142 -19.96 -3.19 10.96
N GLU A 143 -21.28 -3.29 11.01
CA GLU A 143 -21.97 -3.28 12.30
C GLU A 143 -21.46 -4.48 13.09
N ALA A 144 -21.17 -4.28 14.38
CA ALA A 144 -20.92 -5.41 15.26
C ALA A 144 -22.20 -6.24 15.23
N GLY A 145 -22.14 -7.45 14.66
CA GLY A 145 -23.23 -8.40 14.77
C GLY A 145 -23.58 -8.61 16.25
N PRO A 146 -24.81 -9.05 16.58
CA PRO A 146 -25.18 -9.31 17.95
C PRO A 146 -24.12 -10.24 18.57
N THR A 147 -23.46 -9.77 19.63
CA THR A 147 -22.64 -10.60 20.51
C THR A 147 -23.56 -11.65 21.11
N THR A 148 -23.56 -12.84 20.50
CA THR A 148 -24.13 -14.08 21.05
C THR A 148 -23.19 -14.67 22.07
#